data_AF-A0A9P5J2D4-F1
#
_entry.id   AF-A0A9P5J2D4-F1
#
_cell.length_a   1.000
_cell.length_b   1.000
_cell.length_c   1.000
_cell.angle_alpha   90.00
_cell.angle_beta   90.00
_cell.angle_gamma   90.00
#
_symmetry.space_group_name_H-M   'P 1'
#
loop_
_entity.id
_entity.type
_entity.pdbx_description
1 polymer ?
#
loop_
_entity_poly.entity_id
_entity_poly.type
_entity_poly.pdbx_seq_one_letter_code
_entity_poly.pdbx_strand_id
1 'polypeptide(L)'
;MNRNRASGGMSRHAIPDEETQVWSQAADSLEDFLKLRNDESAFQRPINVNRLVASLPEEDDPKFYNGVSHVREELLGELHSMKTQADKELRALNTAIEKIDILIALRASDPGPQVDKRNKRTSGRATSPNAGSSGTPQPSLGGGSGRGSAAPSVGSNSASGGSSAVRTGKVGTGGRHEIGRAVAYRAPPKKNPETKQMEEAQWILAKVRSYEGQNKYKVEDADDESPATYSATASQICPLPAADSYGPTAQFPDFPASSRVLAVYPGTTVFYGSVVVEPPRKSGPPSRAANVKVERMYKVKFDDDEDTIQNVPAHLVFASPAGM
;
A
#
# COMPACT_ATOMS: atom_id res chain seq x y z
N MET A 1 40.53 -3.25 62.41
CA MET A 1 39.81 -2.15 61.73
C MET A 1 39.89 -2.40 60.24
N ASN A 2 38.79 -2.79 59.59
CA ASN A 2 38.58 -2.50 58.17
C ASN A 2 37.08 -2.50 57.93
N ARG A 3 36.54 -1.31 57.62
CA ARG A 3 35.13 -1.04 57.46
C ARG A 3 34.71 -1.35 56.03
N ASN A 4 33.57 -2.03 55.95
CA ASN A 4 32.62 -2.13 54.85
C ASN A 4 32.76 -1.08 53.74
N ARG A 5 32.84 -1.55 52.50
CA ARG A 5 32.18 -0.90 51.35
C ARG A 5 31.21 -1.90 50.74
N ALA A 6 29.95 -1.80 51.18
CA ALA A 6 28.82 -2.36 50.45
C ALA A 6 28.63 -1.51 49.19
N SER A 7 29.01 -2.05 48.04
CA SER A 7 28.59 -1.54 46.74
C SER A 7 27.18 -2.06 46.49
N GLY A 8 26.18 -1.28 46.93
CA GLY A 8 24.79 -1.46 46.51
C GLY A 8 24.67 -1.14 45.02
N GLY A 9 24.84 -2.16 44.19
CA GLY A 9 24.43 -2.13 42.79
C GLY A 9 22.96 -2.51 42.71
N MET A 10 22.09 -1.51 42.62
CA MET A 10 20.68 -1.69 42.27
C MET A 10 20.61 -2.41 40.92
N SER A 11 20.05 -3.62 40.90
CA SER A 11 19.67 -4.34 39.68
C SER A 11 18.79 -3.44 38.81
N ARG A 12 19.41 -2.84 37.80
CA ARG A 12 18.71 -2.14 36.72
C ARG A 12 18.28 -3.16 35.68
N HIS A 13 16.96 -3.25 35.50
CA HIS A 13 16.25 -3.74 34.32
C HIS A 13 16.46 -5.21 33.91
N ALA A 14 15.73 -6.10 34.58
CA ALA A 14 15.23 -7.31 33.93
C ALA A 14 13.92 -6.92 33.21
N ILE A 15 13.95 -6.84 31.88
CA ILE A 15 12.72 -6.86 31.06
C ILE A 15 12.07 -8.23 31.34
N PRO A 16 10.77 -8.30 31.64
CA PRO A 16 10.17 -9.45 32.29
C PRO A 16 10.16 -10.65 31.34
N ASP A 17 10.72 -11.76 31.79
CA ASP A 17 10.79 -13.06 31.10
C ASP A 17 9.40 -13.48 30.57
N GLU A 18 8.36 -13.12 31.32
CA GLU A 18 6.95 -13.35 30.98
C GLU A 18 6.49 -12.62 29.71
N GLU A 19 6.85 -11.35 29.49
CA GLU A 19 6.46 -10.64 28.26
C GLU A 19 7.12 -11.30 27.04
N THR A 20 8.40 -11.67 27.17
CA THR A 20 9.15 -12.34 26.10
C THR A 20 8.53 -13.71 25.77
N GLN A 21 8.10 -14.45 26.78
CA GLN A 21 7.41 -15.73 26.61
C GLN A 21 6.02 -15.59 25.96
N VAL A 22 5.25 -14.56 26.33
CA VAL A 22 3.94 -14.32 25.69
C VAL A 22 4.13 -13.85 24.24
N TRP A 23 5.18 -13.07 23.95
CA TRP A 23 5.57 -12.71 22.59
C TRP A 23 5.89 -13.93 21.73
N SER A 24 6.67 -14.89 22.24
CA SER A 24 6.97 -16.11 21.48
C SER A 24 5.70 -16.92 21.22
N GLN A 25 4.83 -17.09 22.22
CA GLN A 25 3.55 -17.79 22.06
C GLN A 25 2.61 -17.12 21.06
N ALA A 26 2.56 -15.78 21.06
CA ALA A 26 1.76 -15.02 20.09
C ALA A 26 2.30 -15.21 18.67
N ALA A 27 3.63 -15.18 18.51
CA ALA A 27 4.29 -15.42 17.23
C ALA A 27 4.03 -16.83 16.71
N ASP A 28 4.17 -17.86 17.56
CA ASP A 28 3.89 -19.26 17.22
C ASP A 28 2.42 -19.44 16.79
N SER A 29 1.48 -18.82 17.50
CA SER A 29 0.04 -18.88 17.19
C SER A 29 -0.29 -18.25 15.83
N LEU A 30 0.39 -17.14 15.49
CA LEU A 30 0.24 -16.50 14.18
C LEU A 30 0.90 -17.32 13.07
N GLU A 31 2.04 -17.97 13.34
CA GLU A 31 2.69 -18.86 12.39
C GLU A 31 1.81 -20.08 12.08
N ASP A 32 1.17 -20.66 13.08
CA ASP A 32 0.23 -21.77 12.92
C ASP A 32 -1.01 -21.35 12.11
N PHE A 33 -1.54 -20.14 12.35
CA PHE A 33 -2.60 -19.58 11.50
C PHE A 33 -2.14 -19.42 10.04
N LEU A 34 -0.93 -18.91 9.82
CA LEU A 34 -0.39 -18.75 8.46
C LEU A 34 -0.18 -20.09 7.76
N LYS A 35 0.25 -21.13 8.47
CA LYS A 35 0.35 -22.50 7.95
C LYS A 35 -1.01 -23.05 7.53
N LEU A 36 -2.04 -22.84 8.36
CA LEU A 36 -3.41 -23.26 8.05
C LEU A 36 -3.98 -22.55 6.82
N ARG A 37 -3.68 -21.26 6.67
CA ARG A 37 -4.15 -20.45 5.54
C ARG A 37 -3.39 -20.72 4.23
N ASN A 38 -2.10 -21.02 4.33
CA ASN A 38 -1.25 -21.35 3.18
C ASN A 38 -1.31 -22.82 2.78
N ASP A 39 -2.15 -23.63 3.43
CA ASP A 39 -2.43 -24.99 3.00
C ASP A 39 -3.01 -24.94 1.56
N GLU A 40 -2.27 -25.52 0.62
CA GLU A 40 -2.62 -25.53 -0.82
C GLU A 40 -4.01 -26.15 -1.05
N SER A 41 -4.44 -27.05 -0.15
CA SER A 41 -5.78 -27.64 -0.18
C SER A 41 -6.88 -26.62 0.16
N ALA A 42 -6.61 -25.57 0.94
CA ALA A 42 -7.58 -24.53 1.27
C ALA A 42 -7.92 -23.66 0.06
N PHE A 43 -6.95 -23.44 -0.85
CA PHE A 43 -7.18 -22.70 -2.10
C PHE A 43 -7.91 -23.53 -3.16
N GLN A 44 -7.68 -24.84 -3.17
CA GLN A 44 -8.27 -25.74 -4.16
C GLN A 44 -9.75 -26.07 -3.89
N ARG A 45 -10.19 -26.06 -2.62
CA ARG A 45 -11.58 -26.39 -2.23
C ARG A 45 -12.64 -25.48 -2.86
N PRO A 46 -12.52 -24.13 -2.85
CA PRO A 46 -13.47 -23.25 -3.54
C PRO A 46 -13.55 -23.53 -5.06
N ILE A 47 -12.42 -23.89 -5.68
CA ILE A 47 -12.36 -24.23 -7.10
C ILE A 47 -13.13 -25.53 -7.35
N ASN A 48 -12.93 -26.54 -6.49
CA ASN A 48 -13.63 -27.82 -6.57
C ASN A 48 -15.15 -27.65 -6.36
N VAL A 49 -15.57 -26.83 -5.38
CA VAL A 49 -16.97 -26.49 -5.13
C VAL A 49 -17.60 -25.84 -6.37
N ASN A 50 -16.96 -24.81 -6.93
CA ASN A 50 -17.48 -24.13 -8.13
C ASN A 50 -17.56 -25.08 -9.34
N ARG A 51 -16.59 -26.00 -9.47
CA ARG A 51 -16.62 -27.04 -10.50
C ARG A 51 -17.77 -28.03 -10.30
N LEU A 52 -18.02 -28.47 -9.06
CA LEU A 52 -19.11 -29.39 -8.74
C LEU A 52 -20.48 -28.74 -9.01
N VAL A 53 -20.64 -27.47 -8.63
CA VAL A 53 -21.85 -26.69 -8.93
C VAL A 53 -22.06 -26.56 -10.44
N ALA A 54 -21.00 -26.31 -11.21
CA ALA A 54 -21.09 -26.24 -12.68
C ALA A 54 -21.35 -27.59 -13.35
N SER A 55 -21.09 -28.71 -12.66
CA SER A 55 -21.31 -30.07 -13.17
C SER A 55 -22.70 -30.63 -12.88
N LEU A 56 -23.58 -29.85 -12.25
CA LEU A 56 -24.97 -30.26 -12.00
C LEU A 56 -25.69 -30.52 -13.33
N PRO A 57 -26.21 -31.75 -13.56
CA PRO A 57 -26.96 -32.07 -14.78
C PRO A 57 -28.22 -31.21 -14.91
N GLU A 58 -28.61 -30.87 -16.14
CA GLU A 58 -29.91 -30.25 -16.44
C GLU A 58 -31.04 -31.30 -16.36
N GLU A 59 -32.25 -30.85 -16.01
CA GLU A 59 -33.41 -31.68 -15.63
C GLU A 59 -33.88 -32.67 -16.70
N ASP A 60 -33.48 -32.45 -17.96
CA ASP A 60 -33.85 -33.27 -19.13
C ASP A 60 -32.97 -34.53 -19.35
N ASP A 61 -31.96 -34.80 -18.51
CA ASP A 61 -31.09 -35.98 -18.67
C ASP A 61 -31.67 -37.24 -17.96
N PRO A 62 -31.85 -38.38 -18.64
CA PRO A 62 -32.30 -39.64 -18.02
C PRO A 62 -31.37 -40.18 -16.90
N LYS A 63 -30.17 -39.64 -16.74
CA LYS A 63 -29.24 -39.95 -15.63
C LYS A 63 -29.28 -38.92 -14.48
N PHE A 64 -30.16 -37.93 -14.55
CA PHE A 64 -30.27 -36.79 -13.65
C PHE A 64 -30.25 -37.20 -12.17
N TYR A 65 -31.12 -38.12 -11.75
CA TYR A 65 -31.24 -38.48 -10.32
C TYR A 65 -29.97 -39.11 -9.72
N ASN A 66 -29.24 -39.94 -10.49
CA ASN A 66 -28.00 -40.56 -10.01
C ASN A 66 -26.81 -39.60 -10.07
N GLY A 67 -26.72 -38.77 -11.11
CA GLY A 67 -25.67 -37.75 -11.25
C GLY A 67 -25.80 -36.65 -10.19
N VAL A 68 -27.02 -36.15 -9.97
CA VAL A 68 -27.31 -35.10 -8.98
C VAL A 68 -27.05 -35.59 -7.56
N SER A 69 -27.40 -36.84 -7.23
CA SER A 69 -27.15 -37.38 -5.87
C SER A 69 -25.65 -37.44 -5.55
N HIS A 70 -24.83 -37.90 -6.49
CA HIS A 70 -23.38 -38.00 -6.28
C HIS A 70 -22.72 -36.63 -6.17
N VAL A 71 -23.02 -35.72 -7.10
CA VAL A 71 -22.50 -34.34 -7.08
C VAL A 71 -22.93 -33.61 -5.80
N ARG A 72 -24.17 -33.84 -5.32
CA ARG A 72 -24.67 -33.26 -4.07
C ARG A 72 -23.91 -33.79 -2.85
N GLU A 73 -23.66 -35.09 -2.78
CA GLU A 73 -22.92 -35.70 -1.66
C GLU A 73 -21.47 -35.17 -1.62
N GLU A 74 -20.82 -35.13 -2.77
CA GLU A 74 -19.45 -34.60 -2.92
C GLU A 74 -19.38 -33.11 -2.58
N LEU A 75 -20.34 -32.31 -3.06
CA LEU A 75 -20.46 -30.89 -2.75
C LEU A 75 -20.66 -30.64 -1.25
N LEU A 76 -21.52 -31.43 -0.59
CA LEU A 76 -21.72 -31.33 0.85
C LEU A 76 -20.45 -31.69 1.62
N GLY A 77 -19.69 -32.70 1.16
CA GLY A 77 -18.40 -33.07 1.73
C GLY A 77 -17.38 -31.93 1.64
N GLU A 78 -17.23 -31.33 0.45
CA GLU A 78 -16.31 -30.21 0.21
C GLU A 78 -16.70 -28.95 1.01
N LEU A 79 -17.99 -28.60 1.05
CA LEU A 79 -18.49 -27.47 1.84
C LEU A 79 -18.27 -27.69 3.34
N HIS A 80 -18.49 -28.91 3.84
CA HIS A 80 -18.24 -29.25 5.24
C HIS A 80 -16.76 -29.19 5.58
N SER A 81 -15.90 -29.65 4.68
CA SER A 81 -14.44 -29.57 4.79
C SER A 81 -13.97 -28.12 4.81
N MET A 82 -14.49 -27.26 3.93
CA MET A 82 -14.21 -25.81 3.93
C MET A 82 -14.64 -25.15 5.23
N LYS A 83 -15.86 -25.44 5.70
CA LYS A 83 -16.35 -24.90 6.97
C LYS A 83 -15.45 -25.31 8.13
N THR A 84 -15.09 -26.59 8.21
CA THR A 84 -14.22 -27.11 9.27
C THR A 84 -12.83 -26.46 9.25
N GLN A 85 -12.29 -26.16 8.06
CA GLN A 85 -11.03 -25.43 7.93
C GLN A 85 -11.16 -23.97 8.39
N ALA A 86 -12.21 -23.28 7.97
CA ALA A 86 -12.50 -21.92 8.42
C ALA A 86 -12.68 -21.84 9.95
N ASP A 87 -13.36 -22.84 10.54
CA ASP A 87 -13.51 -22.94 12.00
C ASP A 87 -12.15 -23.15 12.71
N LYS A 88 -11.21 -23.90 12.11
CA LYS A 88 -9.85 -24.05 12.65
C LYS A 88 -9.05 -22.76 12.55
N GLU A 89 -9.11 -22.07 11.41
CA GLU A 89 -8.47 -20.77 11.20
C GLU A 89 -8.98 -19.74 12.20
N LEU A 90 -10.30 -19.68 12.42
CA LEU A 90 -10.94 -18.79 13.38
C LEU A 90 -10.48 -19.07 14.81
N ARG A 91 -10.33 -20.34 15.19
CA ARG A 91 -9.77 -20.71 16.51
C ARG A 91 -8.32 -20.28 16.65
N ALA A 92 -7.49 -20.48 15.63
CA ALA A 92 -6.09 -20.06 15.66
C ALA A 92 -5.95 -18.54 15.78
N LEU A 93 -6.80 -17.77 15.07
CA LEU A 93 -6.86 -16.32 15.20
C LEU A 93 -7.29 -15.87 16.60
N ASN A 94 -8.32 -16.46 17.17
CA ASN A 94 -8.77 -16.12 18.52
C ASN A 94 -7.66 -16.37 19.56
N THR A 95 -6.95 -17.50 19.47
CA THR A 95 -5.79 -17.77 20.32
C THR A 95 -4.73 -16.68 20.16
N ALA A 96 -4.40 -16.27 18.93
CA ALA A 96 -3.42 -15.22 18.70
C ALA A 96 -3.86 -13.86 19.28
N ILE A 97 -5.15 -13.52 19.14
CA ILE A 97 -5.74 -12.31 19.73
C ILE A 97 -5.63 -12.35 21.26
N GLU A 98 -5.99 -13.45 21.91
CA GLU A 98 -5.85 -13.60 23.36
C GLU A 98 -4.40 -13.37 23.83
N LYS A 99 -3.40 -13.88 23.09
CA LYS A 99 -1.99 -13.65 23.44
C LYS A 99 -1.58 -12.19 23.27
N ILE A 100 -2.07 -11.51 22.24
CA ILE A 100 -1.83 -10.08 22.03
C ILE A 100 -2.52 -9.24 23.12
N ASP A 101 -3.73 -9.60 23.53
CA ASP A 101 -4.46 -8.92 24.60
C ASP A 101 -3.72 -9.03 25.94
N ILE A 102 -3.14 -10.21 26.24
CA ILE A 102 -2.26 -10.39 27.40
C ILE A 102 -1.04 -9.47 27.32
N LEU A 103 -0.40 -9.34 26.15
CA LEU A 103 0.74 -8.42 25.97
C LEU A 103 0.36 -6.95 26.17
N ILE A 104 -0.80 -6.55 25.66
CA ILE A 104 -1.34 -5.20 25.87
C ILE A 104 -1.58 -4.96 27.36
N ALA A 105 -2.18 -5.93 28.07
CA ALA A 105 -2.43 -5.85 29.51
C ALA A 105 -1.12 -5.76 30.32
N LEU A 106 -0.12 -6.61 30.01
CA LEU A 106 1.20 -6.58 30.65
C LEU A 106 1.85 -5.21 30.50
N ARG A 107 1.84 -4.63 29.30
CA ARG A 107 2.38 -3.29 29.04
C ARG A 107 1.59 -2.16 29.69
N ALA A 108 0.28 -2.29 29.81
CA ALA A 108 -0.55 -1.32 30.51
C ALA A 108 -0.34 -1.36 32.03
N SER A 109 0.03 -2.54 32.57
CA SER A 109 0.30 -2.75 33.99
C SER A 109 1.72 -2.42 34.44
N ASP A 110 2.65 -2.14 33.52
CA ASP A 110 4.02 -1.69 33.83
C ASP A 110 4.08 -0.14 33.79
N PRO A 111 4.00 0.56 34.95
CA PRO A 111 4.15 2.00 34.99
C PRO A 111 5.62 2.34 34.71
N GLY A 112 5.91 2.74 33.46
CA GLY A 112 7.19 3.36 33.11
C GLY A 112 7.59 4.49 34.07
N PRO A 113 8.89 4.83 34.16
CA PRO A 113 9.43 5.69 35.21
C PRO A 113 8.69 7.03 35.28
N GLN A 114 8.07 7.29 36.44
CA GLN A 114 7.46 8.56 36.79
C GLN A 114 8.51 9.67 36.61
N VAL A 115 8.35 10.48 35.56
CA VAL A 115 9.03 11.78 35.50
C VAL A 115 8.37 12.64 36.56
N ASP A 116 9.00 12.73 37.73
CA ASP A 116 8.60 13.62 38.82
C ASP A 116 8.39 15.03 38.25
N LYS A 117 7.13 15.41 38.09
CA LYS A 117 6.73 16.82 37.92
C LYS A 117 7.10 17.52 39.22
N ARG A 118 8.33 18.02 39.30
CA ARG A 118 8.79 18.91 40.37
C ARG A 118 7.89 20.14 40.36
N ASN A 119 6.91 20.13 41.25
CA ASN A 119 5.94 21.19 41.43
C ASN A 119 6.65 22.53 41.63
N LYS A 120 6.29 23.45 40.74
CA LYS A 120 6.55 24.88 40.77
C LYS A 120 5.92 25.44 42.06
N ARG A 121 6.73 25.71 43.09
CA ARG A 121 6.33 26.51 44.25
C ARG A 121 6.93 27.91 44.13
N THR A 122 6.04 28.86 43.92
CA THR A 122 6.22 30.31 43.96
C THR A 122 6.21 30.78 45.41
N SER A 123 7.28 31.44 45.86
CA SER A 123 7.35 32.41 46.98
C SER A 123 8.84 32.79 47.09
N GLY A 124 9.34 34.02 47.06
CA GLY A 124 8.79 35.35 47.16
C GLY A 124 9.79 36.20 47.97
N ARG A 125 10.36 37.26 47.35
CA ARG A 125 11.11 38.40 47.96
C ARG A 125 12.50 38.04 48.57
N ALA A 126 13.57 38.84 48.47
CA ALA A 126 13.70 40.29 48.27
C ALA A 126 15.13 40.71 47.80
N THR A 127 15.21 41.98 47.36
CA THR A 127 16.35 42.94 47.41
C THR A 127 17.56 42.82 46.47
N SER A 128 17.62 43.76 45.51
CA SER A 128 18.79 44.31 44.77
C SER A 128 19.75 45.10 45.70
N PRO A 129 20.82 45.81 45.23
CA PRO A 129 21.41 45.96 43.86
C PRO A 129 22.96 45.84 43.83
N ASN A 130 23.60 45.92 42.64
CA ASN A 130 24.49 47.05 42.25
C ASN A 130 25.52 46.71 41.13
N ALA A 131 25.73 47.73 40.26
CA ALA A 131 26.83 48.01 39.31
C ALA A 131 27.09 46.99 38.17
N GLY A 132 27.03 47.35 36.88
CA GLY A 132 27.81 48.40 36.17
C GLY A 132 29.21 47.83 35.88
N SER A 133 29.75 47.69 34.66
CA SER A 133 29.78 48.55 33.48
C SER A 133 30.37 47.75 32.29
N SER A 134 29.87 47.94 31.07
CA SER A 134 30.56 48.52 29.89
C SER A 134 31.92 47.94 29.45
N GLY A 135 32.06 47.59 28.16
CA GLY A 135 33.36 47.41 27.54
C GLY A 135 33.35 46.68 26.19
N THR A 136 33.57 47.42 25.11
CA THR A 136 33.52 47.11 23.68
C THR A 136 34.72 46.29 23.11
N PRO A 137 34.70 45.90 21.81
CA PRO A 137 35.47 44.78 21.23
C PRO A 137 36.72 45.21 20.42
N GLN A 138 37.62 44.26 20.06
CA GLN A 138 38.28 44.16 18.74
C GLN A 138 39.23 42.94 18.61
N PRO A 139 39.63 42.55 17.36
CA PRO A 139 40.14 41.26 16.95
C PRO A 139 41.68 41.22 16.78
N SER A 140 42.24 40.02 16.53
CA SER A 140 43.46 39.89 15.70
C SER A 140 43.63 38.48 15.10
N LEU A 141 44.31 38.50 13.96
CA LEU A 141 44.61 37.44 12.99
C LEU A 141 45.85 36.62 13.37
N GLY A 142 45.99 35.46 12.70
CA GLY A 142 47.24 34.72 12.50
C GLY A 142 47.35 33.50 13.42
N GLY A 143 47.69 32.30 12.98
CA GLY A 143 48.39 31.83 11.79
C GLY A 143 49.36 30.73 12.24
N GLY A 144 49.39 29.58 11.54
CA GLY A 144 50.34 28.48 11.77
C GLY A 144 49.63 27.13 11.90
N SER A 145 49.61 26.27 10.88
CA SER A 145 50.68 25.36 10.43
C SER A 145 50.60 23.97 11.06
N GLY A 146 50.36 22.97 10.23
CA GLY A 146 50.48 21.54 10.56
C GLY A 146 49.77 20.69 9.50
N ARG A 147 50.45 20.39 8.38
CA ARG A 147 51.14 19.11 8.09
C ARG A 147 50.18 17.93 7.91
N GLY A 148 50.17 17.33 6.71
CA GLY A 148 49.72 15.97 6.50
C GLY A 148 49.21 15.65 5.10
N SER A 149 50.14 15.28 4.21
CA SER A 149 50.07 14.44 3.00
C SER A 149 48.90 13.43 2.95
N ALA A 150 48.51 12.83 1.83
CA ALA A 150 48.64 12.98 0.39
C ALA A 150 47.73 11.87 -0.19
N ALA A 151 47.22 12.07 -1.41
CA ALA A 151 46.37 11.13 -2.12
C ALA A 151 47.10 9.80 -2.47
N PRO A 152 46.38 8.85 -3.10
CA PRO A 152 46.68 8.69 -4.51
C PRO A 152 45.44 8.74 -5.41
N SER A 153 45.67 9.37 -6.57
CA SER A 153 44.82 9.46 -7.74
C SER A 153 45.18 8.35 -8.74
N VAL A 154 44.20 7.58 -9.21
CA VAL A 154 44.16 6.89 -10.52
C VAL A 154 42.67 6.68 -10.82
N GLY A 155 42.05 7.02 -11.94
CA GLY A 155 42.46 7.66 -13.18
C GLY A 155 41.16 8.00 -13.93
N SER A 156 41.21 9.11 -14.67
CA SER A 156 40.17 9.62 -15.56
C SER A 156 39.97 8.72 -16.78
N ASN A 157 38.72 8.47 -17.17
CA ASN A 157 38.36 8.36 -18.58
C ASN A 157 37.17 9.27 -18.86
N SER A 158 37.44 10.33 -19.62
CA SER A 158 36.47 11.24 -20.20
C SER A 158 35.84 10.60 -21.43
N ALA A 159 34.51 10.59 -21.51
CA ALA A 159 33.78 10.52 -22.77
C ALA A 159 32.48 11.31 -22.65
N SER A 160 32.52 12.52 -23.20
CA SER A 160 31.47 13.20 -23.97
C SER A 160 29.99 12.89 -23.66
N GLY A 161 29.32 13.92 -23.17
CA GLY A 161 28.16 14.53 -23.84
C GLY A 161 27.08 13.60 -24.38
N GLY A 162 26.02 13.43 -23.60
CA GLY A 162 24.74 12.90 -24.06
C GLY A 162 23.69 13.15 -23.00
N SER A 163 22.92 14.22 -23.14
CA SER A 163 21.68 14.46 -22.41
C SER A 163 20.82 13.19 -22.45
N SER A 164 20.74 12.49 -21.32
CA SER A 164 19.96 11.26 -21.19
C SER A 164 18.48 11.66 -21.16
N ALA A 165 17.90 11.72 -22.35
CA ALA A 165 16.47 11.82 -22.55
C ALA A 165 15.78 10.75 -21.69
N VAL A 166 14.80 11.21 -20.92
CA VAL A 166 13.83 10.37 -20.20
C VAL A 166 13.33 9.31 -21.18
N ARG A 167 13.82 8.09 -21.03
CA ARG A 167 13.26 6.92 -21.69
C ARG A 167 11.96 6.62 -20.99
N THR A 168 10.90 7.33 -21.37
CA THR A 168 9.53 6.86 -21.21
C THR A 168 9.50 5.47 -21.85
N GLY A 169 9.34 4.44 -21.02
CA GLY A 169 9.05 3.11 -21.50
C GLY A 169 7.86 3.22 -22.42
N LYS A 170 8.10 3.01 -23.72
CA LYS A 170 7.08 2.84 -24.74
C LYS A 170 6.29 1.60 -24.33
N VAL A 171 5.23 1.78 -23.52
CA VAL A 171 4.22 0.75 -23.30
C VAL A 171 3.67 0.45 -24.68
N GLY A 172 3.93 -0.76 -25.17
CA GLY A 172 3.69 -1.14 -26.55
C GLY A 172 2.24 -0.90 -26.95
N THR A 173 2.00 0.17 -27.69
CA THR A 173 0.85 0.30 -28.59
C THR A 173 0.98 -0.78 -29.66
N GLY A 174 0.37 -1.94 -29.44
CA GLY A 174 0.41 -3.06 -30.38
C GLY A 174 -0.06 -4.42 -29.85
N GLY A 175 -0.30 -4.57 -28.55
CA GLY A 175 -0.87 -5.79 -27.96
C GLY A 175 -2.39 -5.72 -27.86
N ARG A 176 -3.10 -6.79 -28.24
CA ARG A 176 -4.53 -6.95 -27.96
C ARG A 176 -4.76 -6.85 -26.46
N HIS A 177 -5.65 -5.96 -26.02
CA HIS A 177 -6.01 -5.86 -24.59
C HIS A 177 -6.61 -7.17 -24.08
N GLU A 178 -6.14 -7.62 -22.93
CA GLU A 178 -6.58 -8.86 -22.27
C GLU A 178 -7.99 -8.70 -21.70
N ILE A 179 -8.80 -9.76 -21.81
CA ILE A 179 -10.14 -9.82 -21.21
C ILE A 179 -9.99 -9.83 -19.69
N GLY A 180 -10.81 -9.05 -18.99
CA GLY A 180 -10.79 -8.86 -17.53
C GLY A 180 -9.82 -7.78 -17.06
N ARG A 181 -8.97 -7.22 -17.95
CA ARG A 181 -8.01 -6.19 -17.58
C ARG A 181 -8.67 -4.86 -17.28
N ALA A 182 -8.23 -4.22 -16.19
CA ALA A 182 -8.60 -2.84 -15.86
C ALA A 182 -7.95 -1.85 -16.82
N VAL A 183 -8.74 -0.90 -17.31
CA VAL A 183 -8.34 0.12 -18.29
C VAL A 183 -8.97 1.45 -17.93
N ALA A 184 -8.31 2.55 -18.31
CA ALA A 184 -8.97 3.84 -18.39
C ALA A 184 -9.63 3.96 -19.77
N TYR A 185 -10.93 4.23 -19.78
CA TYR A 185 -11.73 4.38 -20.99
C TYR A 185 -12.19 5.82 -21.16
N ARG A 186 -11.97 6.39 -22.36
CA ARG A 186 -12.47 7.72 -22.72
C ARG A 186 -13.90 7.62 -23.24
N ALA A 187 -14.86 7.83 -22.35
CA ALA A 187 -16.27 7.86 -22.69
C ALA A 187 -16.56 9.02 -23.66
N PRO A 188 -17.40 8.79 -24.69
CA PRO A 188 -17.83 9.85 -25.57
C PRO A 188 -18.60 10.91 -24.76
N PRO A 189 -18.46 12.18 -25.13
CA PRO A 189 -19.13 13.27 -24.45
C PRO A 189 -20.66 13.07 -24.52
N LYS A 190 -21.32 13.14 -23.36
CA LYS A 190 -22.78 13.08 -23.29
C LYS A 190 -23.34 14.47 -23.62
N LYS A 191 -24.45 14.49 -24.35
CA LYS A 191 -25.20 15.73 -24.56
C LYS A 191 -26.11 15.91 -23.37
N ASN A 192 -25.86 16.95 -22.57
CA ASN A 192 -26.74 17.26 -21.45
C ASN A 192 -28.10 17.73 -22.02
N PRO A 193 -29.23 17.07 -21.68
CA PRO A 193 -30.54 17.39 -22.23
C PRO A 193 -31.01 18.81 -21.85
N GLU A 194 -30.49 19.37 -20.77
CA GLU A 194 -30.96 20.64 -20.19
C GLU A 194 -30.21 21.85 -20.76
N THR A 195 -28.88 21.76 -20.90
CA THR A 195 -28.05 22.87 -21.38
C THR A 195 -27.74 22.82 -22.88
N LYS A 196 -28.07 21.71 -23.56
CA LYS A 196 -27.67 21.40 -24.97
C LYS A 196 -26.16 21.49 -25.23
N GLN A 197 -25.35 21.68 -24.20
CA GLN A 197 -23.90 21.69 -24.28
C GLN A 197 -23.39 20.25 -24.30
N MET A 198 -22.32 20.06 -25.07
CA MET A 198 -21.61 18.78 -25.13
C MET A 198 -20.64 18.78 -23.95
N GLU A 199 -20.80 17.86 -23.01
CA GLU A 199 -19.86 17.71 -21.90
C GLU A 199 -18.48 17.33 -22.45
N GLU A 200 -17.41 17.61 -21.71
CA GLU A 200 -16.09 17.17 -22.14
C GLU A 200 -15.99 15.64 -22.08
N ALA A 201 -15.15 15.06 -22.94
CA ALA A 201 -14.96 13.62 -22.96
C ALA A 201 -14.30 13.15 -21.66
N GLN A 202 -15.03 12.37 -20.87
CA GLN A 202 -14.64 11.96 -19.52
C GLN A 202 -13.90 10.61 -19.54
N TRP A 203 -12.87 10.48 -18.72
CA TRP A 203 -12.15 9.22 -18.53
C TRP A 203 -12.74 8.47 -17.34
N ILE A 204 -13.06 7.20 -17.53
CA ILE A 204 -13.63 6.32 -16.49
C ILE A 204 -12.82 5.03 -16.35
N LEU A 205 -12.84 4.45 -15.16
CA LEU A 205 -12.27 3.14 -14.87
C LEU A 205 -13.21 2.08 -15.39
N ALA A 206 -12.69 1.20 -16.25
CA ALA A 206 -13.46 0.16 -16.89
C ALA A 206 -12.70 -1.17 -16.94
N LYS A 207 -13.41 -2.26 -17.20
CA LYS A 207 -12.86 -3.61 -17.41
C LYS A 207 -13.16 -4.06 -18.83
N VAL A 208 -12.16 -4.61 -19.52
CA VAL A 208 -12.36 -5.17 -20.88
C VAL A 208 -13.18 -6.47 -20.77
N ARG A 209 -14.37 -6.52 -21.35
CA ARG A 209 -15.24 -7.70 -21.35
C ARG A 209 -15.02 -8.62 -22.54
N SER A 210 -14.93 -8.04 -23.74
CA SER A 210 -14.72 -8.84 -24.95
C SER A 210 -14.07 -8.03 -26.06
N TYR A 211 -13.48 -8.73 -27.03
CA TYR A 211 -12.95 -8.16 -28.26
C TYR A 211 -13.93 -8.45 -29.40
N GLU A 212 -14.46 -7.42 -30.04
CA GLU A 212 -15.49 -7.54 -31.08
C GLU A 212 -14.89 -7.59 -32.50
N GLY A 213 -13.56 -7.58 -32.64
CA GLY A 213 -12.89 -7.49 -33.93
C GLY A 213 -12.64 -6.04 -34.38
N GLN A 214 -11.86 -5.87 -35.45
CA GLN A 214 -11.54 -4.54 -36.03
C GLN A 214 -11.04 -3.50 -35.01
N ASN A 215 -10.24 -3.91 -34.02
CA ASN A 215 -9.72 -3.02 -32.97
C ASN A 215 -10.81 -2.38 -32.08
N LYS A 216 -11.99 -3.02 -32.02
CA LYS A 216 -13.11 -2.66 -31.14
C LYS A 216 -13.21 -3.63 -29.96
N TYR A 217 -13.51 -3.07 -28.80
CA TYR A 217 -13.61 -3.76 -27.53
C TYR A 217 -14.93 -3.40 -26.87
N LYS A 218 -15.53 -4.35 -26.17
CA LYS A 218 -16.57 -4.06 -25.17
C LYS A 218 -15.88 -3.84 -23.83
N VAL A 219 -16.15 -2.70 -23.23
CA VAL A 219 -15.68 -2.33 -21.89
C VAL A 219 -16.88 -2.11 -20.97
N GLU A 220 -16.75 -2.49 -19.72
CA GLU A 220 -17.76 -2.32 -18.69
C GLU A 220 -17.24 -1.35 -17.63
N ASP A 221 -18.06 -0.38 -17.23
CA ASP A 221 -17.75 0.51 -16.11
C ASP A 221 -17.39 -0.31 -14.87
N ALA A 222 -16.39 0.15 -14.12
CA ALA A 222 -15.99 -0.51 -12.88
C ALA A 222 -16.91 -0.16 -11.69
N ASP A 223 -17.91 0.70 -11.90
CA ASP A 223 -18.91 1.02 -10.88
C ASP A 223 -19.88 -0.17 -10.68
N ASP A 224 -19.84 -0.74 -9.48
CA ASP A 224 -20.62 -1.92 -9.10
C ASP A 224 -22.12 -1.59 -8.95
N GLU A 225 -22.50 -0.31 -8.74
CA GLU A 225 -23.90 0.10 -8.58
C GLU A 225 -24.62 0.24 -9.94
N SER A 226 -23.88 0.58 -11.00
CA SER A 226 -24.44 0.83 -12.32
C SER A 226 -23.53 0.39 -13.48
N PRO A 227 -23.26 -0.93 -13.63
CA PRO A 227 -22.32 -1.43 -14.64
C PRO A 227 -22.84 -1.19 -16.06
N ALA A 228 -22.39 -0.10 -16.68
CA ALA A 228 -22.70 0.25 -18.05
C ALA A 228 -21.68 -0.36 -19.01
N THR A 229 -22.16 -0.96 -20.11
CA THR A 229 -21.29 -1.51 -21.16
C THR A 229 -21.17 -0.55 -22.34
N TYR A 230 -19.94 -0.30 -22.79
CA TYR A 230 -19.62 0.60 -23.90
C TYR A 230 -18.83 -0.13 -25.00
N SER A 231 -19.01 0.30 -26.24
CA SER A 231 -18.13 -0.08 -27.36
C SER A 231 -17.02 0.94 -27.49
N ALA A 232 -15.77 0.49 -27.41
CA ALA A 232 -14.57 1.31 -27.35
C ALA A 232 -13.58 0.89 -28.43
N THR A 233 -12.93 1.87 -29.08
CA THR A 233 -11.78 1.59 -29.95
C THR A 233 -10.49 1.52 -29.13
N ALA A 234 -9.43 0.89 -29.63
CA ALA A 234 -8.14 0.88 -28.92
C ALA A 234 -7.58 2.29 -28.62
N SER A 235 -7.95 3.30 -29.43
CA SER A 235 -7.54 4.70 -29.18
C SER A 235 -8.23 5.33 -27.97
N GLN A 236 -9.35 4.78 -27.52
CA GLN A 236 -10.12 5.23 -26.36
C GLN A 236 -9.76 4.45 -25.09
N ILE A 237 -8.81 3.51 -25.18
CA ILE A 237 -8.44 2.61 -24.09
C ILE A 237 -6.97 2.86 -23.72
N CYS A 238 -6.74 3.18 -22.45
CA CYS A 238 -5.40 3.20 -21.87
C CYS A 238 -5.27 2.02 -20.88
N PRO A 239 -4.40 1.02 -21.15
CA PRO A 239 -4.25 -0.11 -20.25
C PRO A 239 -3.60 0.32 -18.94
N LEU A 240 -4.23 -0.02 -17.82
CA LEU A 240 -3.65 0.22 -16.50
C LEU A 240 -2.66 -0.90 -16.14
N PRO A 241 -1.71 -0.63 -15.22
CA PRO A 241 -0.88 -1.67 -14.62
C PRO A 241 -1.77 -2.75 -13.98
N ALA A 242 -1.44 -4.02 -14.19
CA ALA A 242 -2.27 -5.12 -13.72
C ALA A 242 -2.24 -5.24 -12.18
N ALA A 243 -3.38 -5.63 -11.62
CA ALA A 243 -3.58 -5.69 -10.18
C ALA A 243 -2.97 -6.92 -9.48
N ASP A 244 -2.24 -7.74 -10.21
CA ASP A 244 -1.43 -8.85 -9.73
C ASP A 244 0.07 -8.52 -9.77
N SER A 245 0.42 -7.48 -10.52
CA SER A 245 1.79 -7.03 -10.72
C SER A 245 2.33 -6.24 -9.52
N TYR A 246 1.58 -6.13 -8.40
CA TYR A 246 1.90 -5.40 -7.16
C TYR A 246 3.10 -5.94 -6.36
N GLY A 247 3.98 -6.73 -6.98
CA GLY A 247 5.26 -7.09 -6.39
C GLY A 247 6.23 -5.90 -6.31
N PRO A 248 7.36 -6.03 -5.60
CA PRO A 248 8.41 -5.00 -5.56
C PRO A 248 8.94 -4.61 -6.97
N THR A 249 8.75 -5.49 -7.95
CA THR A 249 9.13 -5.35 -9.37
C THR A 249 8.06 -4.70 -10.25
N ALA A 250 6.91 -4.31 -9.68
CA ALA A 250 5.85 -3.61 -10.40
C ALA A 250 6.40 -2.37 -11.12
N GLN A 251 6.32 -2.35 -12.45
CA GLN A 251 6.66 -1.19 -13.26
C GLN A 251 5.46 -0.24 -13.27
N PHE A 252 5.39 0.63 -12.27
CA PHE A 252 4.48 1.77 -12.30
C PHE A 252 5.15 2.91 -13.07
N PRO A 253 4.39 3.71 -13.83
CA PRO A 253 4.89 5.00 -14.28
C PRO A 253 5.35 5.80 -13.06
N ASP A 254 6.58 6.33 -13.11
CA ASP A 254 7.14 7.19 -12.06
C ASP A 254 6.91 8.65 -12.46
N PHE A 255 5.86 9.26 -11.93
CA PHE A 255 5.51 10.66 -12.20
C PHE A 255 6.17 11.53 -11.13
N PRO A 256 7.13 12.40 -11.48
CA PRO A 256 7.74 13.30 -10.49
C PRO A 256 6.72 14.29 -9.94
N ALA A 257 7.03 14.89 -8.78
CA ALA A 257 6.26 16.01 -8.26
C ALA A 257 6.10 17.10 -9.33
N SER A 258 4.97 17.80 -9.30
CA SER A 258 4.46 18.75 -10.30
C SER A 258 4.04 18.18 -11.66
N SER A 259 4.06 16.87 -11.87
CA SER A 259 3.56 16.27 -13.12
C SER A 259 2.05 16.35 -13.22
N ARG A 260 1.53 16.67 -14.42
CA ARG A 260 0.10 16.62 -14.70
C ARG A 260 -0.33 15.22 -15.10
N VAL A 261 -1.29 14.67 -14.36
CA VAL A 261 -1.75 13.29 -14.48
C VAL A 261 -3.27 13.24 -14.43
N LEU A 262 -3.83 12.11 -14.86
CA LEU A 262 -5.21 11.75 -14.59
C LEU A 262 -5.23 10.75 -13.44
N ALA A 263 -6.04 11.03 -12.42
CA ALA A 263 -6.15 10.22 -11.20
C ALA A 263 -7.62 9.97 -10.87
N VAL A 264 -7.92 8.81 -10.29
CA VAL A 264 -9.28 8.50 -9.82
C VAL A 264 -9.59 9.30 -8.56
N TYR A 265 -10.73 9.99 -8.54
CA TYR A 265 -11.19 10.67 -7.33
C TYR A 265 -11.74 9.65 -6.32
N PRO A 266 -11.42 9.75 -5.01
CA PRO A 266 -11.85 8.78 -4.00
C PRO A 266 -13.37 8.55 -4.01
N GLY A 267 -13.77 7.27 -4.01
CA GLY A 267 -15.19 6.89 -4.02
C GLY A 267 -15.87 7.01 -5.39
N THR A 268 -15.13 7.29 -6.46
CA THR A 268 -15.68 7.35 -7.82
C THR A 268 -14.91 6.40 -8.76
N THR A 269 -15.46 6.15 -9.94
CA THR A 269 -14.77 5.45 -11.04
C THR A 269 -14.31 6.41 -12.12
N VAL A 270 -14.20 7.71 -11.81
CA VAL A 270 -13.89 8.77 -12.78
C VAL A 270 -12.46 9.26 -12.58
N PHE A 271 -11.76 9.48 -13.68
CA PHE A 271 -10.45 10.13 -13.67
C PHE A 271 -10.56 11.63 -13.91
N TYR A 272 -9.93 12.41 -13.03
CA TYR A 272 -9.89 13.86 -13.11
C TYR A 272 -8.46 14.38 -13.29
N GLY A 273 -8.37 15.59 -13.87
CA GLY A 273 -7.12 16.34 -13.97
C GLY A 273 -6.54 16.60 -12.59
N SER A 274 -5.27 16.24 -12.42
CA SER A 274 -4.58 16.44 -11.15
C SER A 274 -3.09 16.69 -11.34
N VAL A 275 -2.47 17.26 -10.32
CA VAL A 275 -1.04 17.50 -10.24
C VAL A 275 -0.44 16.65 -9.13
N VAL A 276 0.65 15.94 -9.44
CA VAL A 276 1.39 15.16 -8.44
C VAL A 276 2.05 16.10 -7.43
N VAL A 277 1.73 15.93 -6.16
CA VAL A 277 2.39 16.65 -5.05
C VAL A 277 3.59 15.85 -4.55
N GLU A 278 3.42 14.56 -4.33
CA GLU A 278 4.48 13.66 -3.86
C GLU A 278 4.39 12.32 -4.63
N PRO A 279 5.48 11.86 -5.28
CA PRO A 279 5.52 10.53 -5.87
C PRO A 279 5.50 9.44 -4.77
N PRO A 280 5.16 8.18 -5.10
CA PRO A 280 5.18 7.10 -4.14
C PRO A 280 6.57 6.94 -3.57
N ARG A 281 6.65 6.75 -2.25
CA ARG A 281 7.90 6.44 -1.60
C ARG A 281 8.44 5.15 -2.22
N LYS A 282 9.64 5.22 -2.81
CA LYS A 282 10.39 4.05 -3.27
C LYS A 282 10.47 3.12 -2.07
N SER A 283 9.82 1.97 -2.16
CA SER A 283 9.79 0.98 -1.08
C SER A 283 11.22 0.80 -0.58
N GLY A 284 11.45 1.10 0.70
CA GLY A 284 12.73 0.78 1.35
C GLY A 284 13.02 -0.72 1.26
N PRO A 285 14.21 -1.17 1.67
CA PRO A 285 14.53 -2.60 1.71
C PRO A 285 13.38 -3.35 2.38
N PRO A 286 13.01 -4.54 1.88
CA PRO A 286 11.83 -5.26 2.33
C PRO A 286 11.88 -5.36 3.86
N SER A 287 10.98 -4.62 4.52
CA SER A 287 10.82 -4.76 5.96
C SER A 287 10.47 -6.21 6.21
N ARG A 288 11.16 -6.85 7.16
CA ARG A 288 10.97 -8.26 7.55
C ARG A 288 9.54 -8.58 8.02
N ALA A 289 8.65 -7.59 8.10
CA ALA A 289 7.20 -7.76 8.20
C ALA A 289 6.60 -8.17 6.85
N ALA A 290 6.88 -9.40 6.42
CA ALA A 290 6.33 -10.02 5.23
C ALA A 290 4.84 -10.34 5.43
N ASN A 291 3.94 -9.41 5.06
CA ASN A 291 2.66 -9.69 4.37
C ASN A 291 1.77 -8.46 4.10
N VAL A 292 2.20 -7.23 4.40
CA VAL A 292 1.42 -6.05 4.02
C VAL A 292 1.75 -5.73 2.57
N LYS A 293 0.78 -5.93 1.67
CA LYS A 293 0.80 -5.39 0.31
C LYS A 293 0.92 -3.87 0.42
N VAL A 294 2.15 -3.35 0.43
CA VAL A 294 2.38 -1.89 0.49
C VAL A 294 1.99 -1.32 -0.86
N GLU A 295 0.75 -0.88 -0.97
CA GLU A 295 0.29 -0.17 -2.15
C GLU A 295 1.05 1.14 -2.26
N ARG A 296 1.72 1.34 -3.40
CA ARG A 296 2.42 2.58 -3.71
C ARG A 296 1.37 3.66 -3.96
N MET A 297 1.30 4.67 -3.10
CA MET A 297 0.34 5.77 -3.18
C MET A 297 1.02 7.05 -3.67
N TYR A 298 0.40 7.73 -4.64
CA TYR A 298 0.70 9.12 -4.98
C TYR A 298 -0.07 10.05 -4.05
N LYS A 299 0.50 11.22 -3.74
CA LYS A 299 -0.27 12.36 -3.28
C LYS A 299 -0.53 13.27 -4.46
N VAL A 300 -1.79 13.50 -4.78
CA VAL A 300 -2.21 14.35 -5.89
C VAL A 300 -3.13 15.45 -5.40
N LYS A 301 -3.15 16.54 -6.15
CA LYS A 301 -4.05 17.67 -5.97
C LYS A 301 -4.94 17.75 -7.21
N PHE A 302 -6.25 17.65 -7.04
CA PHE A 302 -7.21 17.75 -8.15
C PHE A 302 -7.40 19.21 -8.56
N ASP A 303 -7.68 19.44 -9.84
CA ASP A 303 -7.84 20.79 -10.40
C ASP A 303 -9.15 21.48 -9.93
N ASP A 304 -10.16 20.72 -9.51
CA ASP A 304 -11.52 21.20 -9.16
C ASP A 304 -11.80 21.24 -7.64
N ASP A 305 -10.89 20.71 -6.82
CA ASP A 305 -11.01 20.78 -5.37
C ASP A 305 -10.22 21.97 -4.82
N GLU A 306 -10.70 22.56 -3.71
CA GLU A 306 -10.07 23.66 -2.95
C GLU A 306 -8.68 23.29 -2.38
N ASP A 307 -7.74 22.99 -3.26
CA ASP A 307 -6.37 22.60 -2.97
C ASP A 307 -6.20 21.36 -2.07
N THR A 308 -7.21 20.50 -2.01
CA THR A 308 -7.18 19.29 -1.18
C THR A 308 -6.22 18.25 -1.76
N ILE A 309 -5.35 17.72 -0.90
CA ILE A 309 -4.39 16.67 -1.25
C ILE A 309 -5.02 15.30 -0.97
N GLN A 310 -5.07 14.45 -2.00
CA GLN A 310 -5.63 13.11 -1.94
C GLN A 310 -4.55 12.03 -2.13
N ASN A 311 -4.70 10.90 -1.43
CA ASN A 311 -3.86 9.73 -1.62
C ASN A 311 -4.51 8.81 -2.67
N VAL A 312 -3.82 8.57 -3.78
CA VAL A 312 -4.33 7.74 -4.88
C VAL A 312 -3.36 6.60 -5.18
N PRO A 313 -3.82 5.34 -5.28
CA PRO A 313 -2.97 4.22 -5.66
C PRO A 313 -2.28 4.42 -7.02
N ALA A 314 -1.02 4.03 -7.13
CA ALA A 314 -0.21 4.22 -8.34
C ALA A 314 -0.76 3.54 -9.60
N HIS A 315 -1.59 2.50 -9.46
CA HIS A 315 -2.25 1.84 -10.58
C HIS A 315 -3.49 2.60 -11.08
N LEU A 316 -3.97 3.59 -10.33
CA LEU A 316 -5.09 4.47 -10.66
C LEU A 316 -4.63 5.87 -11.09
N VAL A 317 -3.34 6.03 -11.41
CA VAL A 317 -2.75 7.26 -11.92
C VAL A 317 -2.10 6.97 -13.27
N PHE A 318 -2.43 7.75 -14.29
CA PHE A 318 -1.80 7.64 -15.60
C PHE A 318 -1.55 9.01 -16.25
N ALA A 319 -0.73 9.01 -17.31
CA ALA A 319 -0.32 10.23 -17.98
C ALA A 319 -1.51 10.91 -18.65
N SER A 320 -1.65 12.23 -18.47
CA SER A 320 -2.68 12.98 -19.20
C SER A 320 -2.39 12.97 -20.70
N PRO A 321 -3.37 12.66 -21.56
CA PRO A 321 -3.22 12.70 -23.02
C PRO A 321 -2.84 14.08 -23.57
N ALA A 322 -3.04 15.16 -22.80
CA ALA A 322 -2.68 16.52 -23.19
C ALA A 322 -1.17 16.82 -23.08
N GLY A 323 -0.35 15.85 -22.67
CA GLY A 323 1.10 15.97 -22.53
C GLY A 323 1.92 14.96 -23.35
N MET A 324 1.34 14.37 -24.41
CA MET A 324 2.05 13.59 -25.43
C MET A 324 2.30 14.40 -26.70
#